data_AF-A0A7S0J9D1-F1
#
_entry.id   AF-A0A7S0J9D1-F1
#
_cell.length_a   1.000
_cell.length_b   1.000
_cell.length_c   1.000
_cell.angle_alpha   90.00
_cell.angle_beta   90.00
_cell.angle_gamma   90.00
#
_symmetry.space_group_name_H-M   'P 1'
#
loop_
_entity.id
_entity.type
_entity.pdbx_description
1 polymer ?
#
loop_
_entity_poly.entity_id
_entity_poly.type
_entity_poly.pdbx_seq_one_letter_code
_entity_poly.pdbx_strand_id
1 'polypeptide(L)'
;HYPQETDALSRGLGWSRPATLLAPFFLEGGRLTAHDTHYVLAADGSGRLTAAASTEFARDRAFGYRASRLPEWVEEKTEGAVRASEVHSLSLETIRTGGPAAVAAALLGLPDEGAGAVIVANALVPSDMAVVALGCMQAERA
;
A
#
# COMPACT_ATOMS: atom_id res chain seq x y z
N HIS A 1 11.98 -2.76 7.48
CA HIS A 1 12.25 -1.67 8.43
C HIS A 1 11.57 -0.37 7.97
N TYR A 2 10.26 -0.39 7.73
CA TYR A 2 9.53 0.81 7.32
C TYR A 2 9.32 1.76 8.50
N PRO A 3 9.47 3.10 8.33
CA PRO A 3 9.85 3.81 7.10
C PRO A 3 11.38 4.03 6.93
N GLN A 4 12.21 3.55 7.86
CA GLN A 4 13.66 3.83 7.88
C GLN A 4 14.37 3.52 6.55
N GLU A 5 14.03 2.40 5.91
CA GLU A 5 14.57 2.00 4.60
C GLU A 5 14.15 2.97 3.48
N THR A 6 12.87 3.35 3.42
CA THR A 6 12.35 4.27 2.40
C THR A 6 12.91 5.68 2.58
N ASP A 7 13.12 6.11 3.83
CA ASP A 7 13.72 7.40 4.14
C ASP A 7 15.20 7.43 3.76
N ALA A 8 15.93 6.34 4.03
CA ALA A 8 17.33 6.21 3.64
C ALA A 8 17.49 6.23 2.11
N LEU A 9 16.61 5.52 1.39
CA LEU A 9 16.59 5.53 -0.07
C LEU A 9 16.32 6.94 -0.62
N SER A 10 15.29 7.62 -0.10
CA SER A 10 14.94 8.99 -0.51
C SER A 10 16.10 9.97 -0.33
N ARG A 11 16.79 9.90 0.82
CA ARG A 11 18.00 10.71 1.07
C ARG A 11 19.13 10.36 0.10
N GLY A 12 19.38 9.08 -0.14
CA GLY A 12 20.44 8.61 -1.03
C GLY A 12 20.24 9.03 -2.49
N LEU A 13 18.98 9.11 -2.94
CA LEU A 13 18.61 9.55 -4.28
C LEU A 13 18.45 11.07 -4.41
N GLY A 14 18.56 11.81 -3.31
CA GLY A 14 18.34 13.26 -3.30
C GLY A 14 16.88 13.66 -3.54
N TRP A 15 15.92 12.75 -3.34
CA TRP A 15 14.50 13.02 -3.50
C TRP A 15 13.97 13.81 -2.31
N SER A 16 13.43 15.01 -2.56
CA SER A 16 12.75 15.80 -1.53
C SER A 16 11.31 15.29 -1.37
N ARG A 17 11.06 14.54 -0.28
CA ARG A 17 9.72 14.07 0.11
C ARG A 17 8.96 13.38 -1.05
N PRO A 18 9.46 12.23 -1.57
CA PRO A 18 8.74 11.51 -2.60
C PRO A 18 7.40 10.97 -2.08
N ALA A 19 6.40 10.85 -2.96
CA ALA A 19 5.22 10.04 -2.67
C ALA A 19 5.61 8.57 -2.52
N THR A 20 4.95 7.85 -1.61
CA THR A 20 5.18 6.42 -1.35
C THR A 20 3.92 5.62 -1.65
N LEU A 21 3.99 4.73 -2.64
CA LEU A 21 2.94 3.75 -2.92
C LEU A 21 3.23 2.43 -2.18
N LEU A 22 2.44 2.14 -1.16
CA LEU A 22 2.46 0.88 -0.42
C LEU A 22 1.53 -0.15 -1.08
N ALA A 23 2.11 -1.07 -1.85
CA ALA A 23 1.41 -2.11 -2.58
C ALA A 23 1.88 -3.52 -2.16
N PRO A 24 1.43 -4.06 -1.01
CA PRO A 24 1.95 -5.31 -0.46
C PRO A 24 1.38 -6.58 -1.11
N PHE A 25 0.67 -6.46 -2.24
CA PHE A 25 0.10 -7.61 -2.94
C PHE A 25 1.19 -8.55 -3.46
N PHE A 26 1.04 -9.84 -3.16
CA PHE A 26 1.93 -10.89 -3.64
C PHE A 26 1.16 -12.22 -3.69
N LEU A 27 0.72 -12.62 -4.89
CA LEU A 27 -0.19 -13.75 -5.06
C LEU A 27 0.43 -15.08 -4.62
N GLU A 28 1.68 -15.34 -5.00
CA GLU A 28 2.40 -16.58 -4.71
C GLU A 28 2.65 -16.74 -3.21
N GLY A 29 2.81 -15.63 -2.49
CA GLY A 29 2.86 -15.60 -1.04
C GLY A 29 1.49 -15.52 -0.38
N GLY A 30 0.38 -15.50 -1.12
CA GLY A 30 -0.96 -15.38 -0.59
C GLY A 30 -1.21 -14.06 0.14
N ARG A 31 -0.72 -12.93 -0.38
CA ARG A 31 -0.82 -11.60 0.22
C ARG A 31 -1.75 -10.72 -0.59
N LEU A 32 -2.89 -10.41 0.01
CA LEU A 32 -4.02 -9.74 -0.65
C LEU A 32 -4.43 -8.52 0.18
N THR A 33 -4.94 -7.48 -0.48
CA THR A 33 -5.43 -6.28 0.20
C THR A 33 -6.83 -5.93 -0.29
N ALA A 34 -7.79 -5.86 0.64
CA ALA A 34 -9.17 -5.50 0.37
C ALA A 34 -9.70 -4.55 1.45
N HIS A 35 -10.38 -3.48 1.04
CA HIS A 35 -10.87 -2.42 1.92
C HIS A 35 -9.78 -1.91 2.87
N ASP A 36 -8.58 -1.73 2.31
CA ASP A 36 -7.34 -1.32 2.97
C ASP A 36 -6.81 -2.30 4.01
N THR A 37 -7.45 -3.45 4.20
CA THR A 37 -6.98 -4.48 5.13
C THR A 37 -6.13 -5.49 4.38
N HIS A 38 -4.95 -5.79 4.92
CA HIS A 38 -4.05 -6.79 4.39
C HIS A 38 -4.32 -8.16 4.98
N TYR A 39 -4.34 -9.17 4.11
CA TYR A 39 -4.69 -10.54 4.42
C TYR A 39 -3.63 -11.52 3.96
N VAL A 40 -3.53 -12.61 4.71
CA VAL A 40 -2.79 -13.82 4.41
C VAL A 40 -3.78 -14.92 4.01
N LEU A 41 -3.69 -15.38 2.77
CA LEU A 41 -4.39 -16.55 2.26
C LEU A 41 -3.76 -17.81 2.83
N ALA A 42 -4.60 -18.74 3.31
CA ALA A 42 -4.15 -20.04 3.80
C ALA A 42 -3.54 -20.89 2.67
N ALA A 43 -2.41 -21.53 2.97
CA ALA A 43 -1.69 -22.39 2.02
C ALA A 43 -2.33 -23.78 1.79
N ASP A 44 -3.38 -24.11 2.55
CA ASP A 44 -4.09 -25.39 2.51
C ASP A 44 -5.13 -25.49 1.37
N GLY A 45 -5.23 -24.45 0.52
CA GLY A 45 -6.19 -24.39 -0.57
C GLY A 45 -7.65 -24.13 -0.13
N SER A 46 -7.89 -23.86 1.16
CA SER A 46 -9.24 -23.60 1.69
C SER A 46 -9.86 -22.28 1.24
N GLY A 47 -9.05 -21.36 0.68
CA GLY A 47 -9.49 -20.00 0.36
C GLY A 47 -9.61 -19.09 1.58
N ARG A 48 -9.27 -19.56 2.79
CA ARG A 48 -9.42 -18.80 4.02
C ARG A 48 -8.45 -17.61 4.09
N LEU A 49 -8.99 -16.42 4.35
CA LEU A 49 -8.23 -15.19 4.57
C LEU A 49 -8.08 -14.94 6.08
N THR A 50 -6.85 -14.65 6.50
CA THR A 50 -6.53 -14.22 7.87
C THR A 50 -5.98 -12.81 7.81
N ALA A 51 -6.54 -11.88 8.58
CA ALA A 51 -6.01 -10.53 8.70
C ALA A 51 -4.54 -10.59 9.16
N ALA A 52 -3.65 -9.81 8.55
CA ALA A 52 -2.21 -9.96 8.71
C ALA A 52 -1.76 -9.90 10.19
N ALA A 53 -2.35 -9.02 11.00
CA ALA A 53 -2.04 -8.87 12.42
C ALA A 53 -2.42 -10.10 13.29
N SER A 54 -3.31 -10.96 12.78
CA SER A 54 -3.72 -12.20 13.47
C SER A 54 -2.84 -13.40 13.11
N THR A 55 -1.83 -13.21 12.26
CA THR A 55 -0.87 -14.26 11.86
C THR A 55 0.36 -14.27 12.74
N GLU A 56 1.19 -15.31 12.61
CA GLU A 56 2.50 -15.39 13.24
C GLU A 56 3.45 -14.28 12.80
N PHE A 57 3.31 -13.73 11.59
CA PHE A 57 4.18 -12.67 11.06
C PHE A 57 4.09 -11.38 11.89
N ALA A 58 2.92 -11.10 12.46
CA ALA A 58 2.68 -9.93 13.29
C ALA A 58 3.42 -9.98 14.64
N ARG A 59 3.82 -11.19 15.08
CA ARG A 59 4.51 -11.45 16.35
C ARG A 59 6.03 -11.49 16.20
N ASP A 60 6.54 -11.15 15.03
CA ASP A 60 7.98 -11.06 14.81
C ASP A 60 8.62 -10.06 15.78
N ARG A 61 9.79 -10.41 16.34
CA ARG A 61 10.44 -9.61 17.38
C ARG A 61 11.06 -8.32 16.85
N ALA A 62 11.44 -8.28 15.58
CA ALA A 62 12.03 -7.12 14.93
C ALA A 62 11.02 -6.36 14.05
N PHE A 63 10.11 -7.10 13.41
CA PHE A 63 9.20 -6.58 12.39
C PHE A 63 7.72 -6.65 12.76
N GLY A 64 7.40 -7.00 14.01
CA GLY A 64 6.02 -7.10 14.47
C GLY A 64 5.19 -5.83 14.22
N TYR A 65 3.89 -6.05 14.19
CA TYR A 65 2.87 -5.01 13.97
C TYR A 65 1.54 -5.45 14.56
N ARG A 66 0.64 -4.51 14.85
CA ARG A 66 -0.69 -4.76 15.43
C ARG A 66 -1.83 -4.47 14.45
N ALA A 67 -1.64 -3.56 13.52
CA ALA A 67 -2.68 -3.19 12.56
C ALA A 67 -2.67 -4.11 11.32
N SER A 68 -3.87 -4.50 10.86
CA SER A 68 -4.04 -5.13 9.54
C SER A 68 -4.53 -4.14 8.49
N ARG A 69 -5.18 -3.06 8.90
CA ARG A 69 -5.60 -1.97 8.02
C ARG A 69 -4.37 -1.12 7.71
N LEU A 70 -3.99 -1.02 6.44
CA LEU A 70 -2.72 -0.43 6.00
C LEU A 70 -2.55 1.03 6.44
N PRO A 71 -3.56 1.91 6.41
CA PRO A 71 -3.47 3.24 7.03
C PRO A 71 -3.05 3.23 8.51
N GLU A 72 -3.66 2.37 9.32
CA GLU A 72 -3.32 2.23 10.74
C GLU A 72 -1.93 1.60 10.92
N TRP A 73 -1.55 0.69 10.03
CA TRP A 73 -0.21 0.11 10.00
C TRP A 73 0.85 1.17 9.66
N VAL A 74 0.59 2.05 8.70
CA VAL A 74 1.49 3.18 8.38
C VAL A 74 1.66 4.08 9.60
N GLU A 75 0.56 4.45 10.26
CA GLU A 75 0.62 5.27 11.48
C GLU A 75 1.41 4.57 12.60
N GLU A 76 1.18 3.26 12.80
CA GLU A 76 1.94 2.46 13.77
C GLU A 76 3.43 2.46 13.45
N LYS A 77 3.82 2.19 12.19
CA LYS A 77 5.23 2.06 11.81
C LYS A 77 5.96 3.39 11.74
N THR A 78 5.24 4.49 11.51
CA THR A 78 5.79 5.85 11.51
C THR A 78 5.71 6.52 12.88
N GLU A 79 5.29 5.81 13.92
CA GLU A 79 5.11 6.33 15.28
C GLU A 79 4.23 7.60 15.33
N GLY A 80 3.22 7.66 14.46
CA GLY A 80 2.28 8.79 14.37
C GLY A 80 2.75 9.96 13.49
N ALA A 81 3.93 9.89 12.87
CA ALA A 81 4.40 10.94 11.96
C ALA A 81 3.53 11.07 10.71
N VAL A 82 2.90 9.98 10.27
CA VAL A 82 1.85 9.96 9.25
C VAL A 82 0.58 9.40 9.88
N ARG A 83 -0.48 10.20 10.03
CA ARG A 83 -1.72 9.69 10.65
C ARG A 83 -2.48 8.81 9.68
N ALA A 84 -3.22 7.81 10.17
CA ALA A 84 -4.03 6.94 9.31
C ALA A 84 -5.05 7.73 8.47
N SER A 85 -5.56 8.86 8.97
CA SER A 85 -6.47 9.75 8.25
C SER A 85 -5.82 10.51 7.08
N GLU A 86 -4.48 10.56 7.02
CA GLU A 86 -3.69 11.22 5.98
C GLU A 86 -3.20 10.23 4.91
N VAL A 87 -3.42 8.93 5.10
CA VAL A 87 -3.05 7.90 4.14
C VAL A 87 -4.13 7.79 3.07
N HIS A 88 -3.73 7.96 1.81
CA HIS A 88 -4.61 7.84 0.66
C HIS A 88 -4.78 6.37 0.26
N SER A 89 -5.90 6.04 -0.40
CA SER A 89 -6.17 4.67 -0.83
C SER A 89 -6.61 4.61 -2.29
N LEU A 90 -5.98 3.72 -3.05
CA LEU A 90 -6.48 3.23 -4.32
C LEU A 90 -7.40 2.04 -4.04
N SER A 91 -8.70 2.30 -4.02
CA SER A 91 -9.73 1.30 -3.76
C SER A 91 -9.86 0.30 -4.92
N LEU A 92 -10.40 -0.89 -4.66
CA LEU A 92 -10.72 -1.86 -5.72
C LEU A 92 -11.73 -1.30 -6.73
N GLU A 93 -12.64 -0.41 -6.31
CA GLU A 93 -13.60 0.24 -7.20
C GLU A 93 -12.90 1.23 -8.13
N THR A 94 -12.02 2.09 -7.60
CA THR A 94 -11.19 3.00 -8.40
C THR A 94 -10.39 2.22 -9.44
N ILE A 95 -9.76 1.12 -9.01
CA ILE A 95 -8.92 0.27 -9.87
C ILE A 95 -9.76 -0.44 -10.93
N ARG A 96 -10.82 -1.15 -10.56
CA ARG A 96 -11.53 -2.05 -11.49
C ARG A 96 -12.55 -1.34 -12.36
N THR A 97 -13.21 -0.31 -11.85
CA THR A 97 -14.25 0.42 -12.58
C THR A 97 -13.66 1.65 -13.27
N GLY A 98 -12.78 2.38 -12.58
CA GLY A 98 -12.16 3.58 -13.12
C GLY A 98 -10.95 3.32 -14.02
N GLY A 99 -10.26 2.18 -13.83
CA GLY A 99 -9.11 1.80 -14.63
C GLY A 99 -7.88 2.69 -14.43
N PRO A 100 -6.88 2.61 -15.33
CA PRO A 100 -5.62 3.35 -15.21
C PRO A 100 -5.81 4.86 -15.14
N ALA A 101 -6.78 5.42 -15.87
CA ALA A 101 -7.05 6.85 -15.90
C ALA A 101 -7.54 7.38 -14.54
N ALA A 102 -8.41 6.62 -13.85
CA ALA A 102 -8.87 7.00 -12.51
C ALA A 102 -7.76 6.87 -11.47
N VAL A 103 -6.90 5.85 -11.59
CA VAL A 103 -5.70 5.73 -10.74
C VAL A 103 -4.77 6.93 -10.96
N ALA A 104 -4.47 7.29 -12.21
CA ALA A 104 -3.62 8.43 -12.52
C ALA A 104 -4.21 9.74 -11.97
N ALA A 105 -5.52 9.96 -12.16
CA ALA A 105 -6.21 11.12 -11.62
C ALA A 105 -6.16 11.18 -10.09
N ALA A 106 -6.28 10.03 -9.40
CA ALA A 106 -6.15 9.97 -7.94
C ALA A 106 -4.74 10.33 -7.47
N LEU A 107 -3.70 9.90 -8.20
CA LEU A 107 -2.30 10.22 -7.88
C LEU A 107 -1.97 11.70 -8.16
N LEU A 108 -2.44 12.25 -9.28
CA LEU A 108 -2.24 13.66 -9.64
C LEU A 108 -3.08 14.62 -8.77
N GLY A 109 -4.18 14.13 -8.18
CA GLY A 109 -5.04 14.90 -7.28
C GLY A 109 -4.56 14.95 -5.83
N LEU A 110 -3.39 14.40 -5.51
CA LEU A 110 -2.84 14.44 -4.16
C LEU A 110 -2.47 15.88 -3.74
N PRO A 111 -2.70 16.28 -2.48
CA PRO A 111 -2.26 17.58 -1.96
C PRO A 111 -0.74 17.77 -2.06
N ASP A 112 -0.30 19.02 -2.15
CA ASP A 112 1.12 19.41 -2.24
C ASP A 112 1.90 18.63 -3.32
N GLU A 113 1.28 18.40 -4.48
CA GLU A 113 1.84 17.61 -5.59
C GLU A 113 2.28 16.19 -5.16
N GLY A 114 1.65 15.65 -4.11
CA GLY A 114 1.98 14.34 -3.54
C GLY A 114 3.23 14.32 -2.65
N ALA A 115 3.79 15.46 -2.27
CA ALA A 115 5.04 15.54 -1.50
C ALA A 115 4.96 14.85 -0.12
N GLY A 116 5.55 13.65 -0.03
CA GLY A 116 5.53 12.81 1.17
C GLY A 116 4.21 12.10 1.41
N ALA A 117 3.30 12.10 0.45
CA ALA A 117 2.03 11.39 0.55
C ALA A 117 2.29 9.87 0.63
N VAL A 118 1.54 9.18 1.49
CA VAL A 118 1.52 7.72 1.53
C VAL A 118 0.20 7.24 0.94
N ILE A 119 0.29 6.35 -0.05
CA ILE A 119 -0.85 5.80 -0.78
C ILE A 119 -0.83 4.29 -0.62
N VAL A 120 -1.95 3.67 -0.27
CA VAL A 120 -2.09 2.21 -0.22
C VAL A 120 -2.81 1.69 -1.46
N ALA A 121 -2.35 0.57 -2.01
CA ALA A 121 -3.01 -0.09 -3.13
C ALA A 121 -3.76 -1.34 -2.67
N ASN A 122 -5.06 -1.39 -2.97
CA ASN A 122 -5.85 -2.61 -2.84
C ASN A 122 -5.64 -3.50 -4.07
N ALA A 123 -5.48 -4.81 -3.85
CA ALA A 123 -5.38 -5.78 -4.94
C ALA A 123 -5.69 -7.18 -4.42
N LEU A 124 -6.46 -7.93 -5.21
CA LEU A 124 -6.81 -9.32 -4.95
C LEU A 124 -6.30 -10.26 -6.04
N VAL A 125 -6.01 -9.73 -7.23
CA VAL A 125 -5.52 -10.48 -8.39
C VAL A 125 -4.46 -9.68 -9.15
N PRO A 126 -3.60 -10.33 -9.97
CA PRO A 126 -2.53 -9.64 -10.69
C PRO A 126 -3.02 -8.51 -11.61
N SER A 127 -4.23 -8.63 -12.18
CA SER A 127 -4.80 -7.59 -13.03
C SER A 127 -5.11 -6.29 -12.28
N ASP A 128 -5.39 -6.36 -10.98
CA ASP A 128 -5.57 -5.16 -10.15
C ASP A 128 -4.25 -4.35 -10.11
N MET A 129 -3.13 -5.04 -9.87
CA MET A 129 -1.80 -4.41 -9.85
C MET A 129 -1.36 -3.92 -11.24
N ALA A 130 -1.72 -4.63 -12.31
CA ALA A 130 -1.45 -4.16 -13.67
C ALA A 130 -2.13 -2.81 -13.95
N VAL A 131 -3.37 -2.61 -13.48
CA VAL A 131 -4.06 -1.33 -13.60
C VAL A 131 -3.38 -0.24 -12.76
N VAL A 132 -2.98 -0.55 -11.52
CA VAL A 132 -2.25 0.39 -10.66
C VAL A 132 -0.95 0.83 -11.34
N ALA A 133 -0.17 -0.10 -11.88
CA ALA A 133 1.09 0.19 -12.58
C ALA A 133 0.87 1.07 -13.82
N LEU A 134 -0.13 0.76 -14.65
CA LEU A 134 -0.49 1.59 -15.81
C LEU A 134 -0.93 3.00 -15.39
N GLY A 135 -1.66 3.14 -14.28
CA GLY A 135 -2.05 4.43 -13.74
C GLY A 135 -0.84 5.25 -13.25
N CYS A 136 0.13 4.62 -12.60
CA CYS A 136 1.39 5.27 -12.22
C CYS A 136 2.14 5.79 -13.45
N MET A 137 2.30 4.95 -14.49
CA MET A 137 2.96 5.34 -15.73
C MET A 137 2.24 6.48 -16.47
N GLN A 138 0.92 6.58 -16.33
CA GLN A 138 0.15 7.70 -16.89
C GLN A 138 0.35 8.98 -16.08
N ALA A 139 0.36 8.90 -14.75
CA ALA A 139 0.62 10.04 -13.87
C ALA A 139 2.02 10.62 -14.08
N GLU A 140 3.05 9.77 -14.27
CA GLU A 140 4.42 10.22 -14.53
C GLU A 140 4.62 10.96 -15.87
N ARG A 141 3.68 10.82 -16.81
CA ARG A 141 3.75 11.45 -18.15
C ARG A 141 2.95 12.75 -18.26
N ALA A 142 2.13 13.06 -17.27
CA ALA A 142 1.28 14.25 -17.25
C ALA A 142 2.10 15.50 -16.91
#